data_AF-A0A349PW26-F1
#
_entry.id   AF-A0A349PW26-F1
#
_cell.length_a   1.000
_cell.length_b   1.000
_cell.length_c   1.000
_cell.angle_alpha   90.00
_cell.angle_beta   90.00
_cell.angle_gamma   90.00
#
_symmetry.space_group_name_H-M   'P 1'
#
loop_
_entity.id
_entity.type
_entity.pdbx_description
1 polymer ?
#
loop_
_entity_poly.entity_id
_entity_poly.type
_entity_poly.pdbx_seq_one_letter_code
_entity_poly.pdbx_strand_id
1 'polypeptide(L)'
;MRKKFIPLSLALCLTLSGCGGNVVLERSYSVSTPHSEVYWENEGADTLRADSYQDLVNALLLLLGEHSEEGVVRIYSEEDAAAMAEQACKEVQEETALGAYLLDYISYTDTQERAYYEMHVRLGYRRTAEEQAGIVTATSTEALPDLLRLTAREGALSRIAVRFTYFTADRDGIRDMVRSVQEEVDTGFTEPWQVNFYPDTDDVGIVEVVLREA
;
A
#
# COMPACT_ATOMS: atom_id res chain seq x y z
N MET A 1 62.89 -4.49 -50.76
CA MET A 1 61.73 -3.59 -50.65
C MET A 1 60.51 -4.37 -50.16
N ARG A 2 59.88 -3.87 -49.08
CA ARG A 2 58.44 -3.85 -48.80
C ARG A 2 57.67 -5.18 -48.72
N LYS A 3 57.25 -5.54 -47.49
CA LYS A 3 55.85 -5.76 -47.08
C LYS A 3 55.79 -6.19 -45.60
N LYS A 4 55.89 -5.22 -44.67
CA LYS A 4 55.48 -5.36 -43.26
C LYS A 4 54.41 -4.30 -42.94
N PHE A 5 53.38 -4.21 -43.78
CA PHE A 5 52.30 -3.21 -43.69
C PHE A 5 50.95 -3.79 -43.23
N ILE A 6 50.96 -4.93 -42.55
CA ILE A 6 49.72 -5.55 -42.05
C ILE A 6 49.41 -5.17 -40.59
N PRO A 7 50.37 -5.11 -39.63
CA PRO A 7 50.00 -4.81 -38.25
C PRO A 7 49.68 -3.32 -38.01
N LEU A 8 50.09 -2.42 -38.91
CA LEU A 8 49.84 -0.98 -38.76
C LEU A 8 48.39 -0.59 -39.13
N SER A 9 47.71 -1.38 -39.97
CA SER A 9 46.34 -1.07 -40.38
C SER A 9 45.30 -1.53 -39.36
N LEU A 10 45.61 -2.55 -38.54
CA LEU A 10 44.70 -3.06 -37.52
C LEU A 10 44.69 -2.20 -36.24
N ALA A 11 45.83 -1.57 -35.92
CA ALA A 11 45.93 -0.62 -34.82
C ALA A 11 45.23 0.72 -35.11
N LEU A 12 45.15 1.12 -36.39
CA LEU A 12 44.48 2.36 -36.82
C LEU A 12 42.95 2.27 -36.72
N CYS A 13 42.37 1.07 -36.87
CA CYS A 13 40.93 0.87 -36.71
C CYS A 13 40.45 0.98 -35.26
N LEU A 14 41.33 0.77 -34.28
CA LEU A 14 40.99 0.83 -32.85
C LEU A 14 41.10 2.24 -32.26
N THR A 15 41.70 3.20 -32.99
CA THR A 15 41.83 4.60 -32.56
C THR A 15 40.83 5.53 -33.24
N LEU A 16 40.02 5.03 -34.18
CA LEU A 16 38.86 5.74 -34.75
C LEU A 16 37.60 5.62 -33.87
N SER A 17 37.63 4.81 -32.81
CA SER A 17 36.73 4.91 -31.67
C SER A 17 37.32 5.88 -30.63
N GLY A 18 37.61 7.09 -31.08
CA GLY A 18 38.04 8.20 -30.25
C GLY A 18 37.10 9.37 -30.45
N CYS A 19 36.76 10.04 -29.35
CA CYS A 19 35.82 11.17 -29.18
C CYS A 19 34.37 10.66 -28.99
N GLY A 20 33.84 10.63 -27.77
CA GLY A 20 33.76 11.77 -26.87
C GLY A 20 32.39 12.42 -27.07
N GLY A 21 31.53 12.30 -26.06
CA GLY A 21 30.11 12.69 -26.12
C GLY A 21 29.27 11.43 -25.91
N ASN A 22 28.70 11.18 -24.75
CA ASN A 22 27.47 11.87 -24.33
C ASN A 22 26.53 12.17 -25.51
N VAL A 23 26.33 11.17 -26.36
CA VAL A 23 25.04 10.94 -27.02
C VAL A 23 24.58 9.62 -26.43
N VAL A 24 24.26 9.58 -25.13
CA VAL A 24 22.85 9.46 -24.71
C VAL A 24 21.99 9.40 -25.96
N LEU A 25 21.63 8.18 -26.34
CA LEU A 25 20.47 7.98 -27.20
C LEU A 25 19.32 8.69 -26.49
N GLU A 26 19.13 9.98 -26.77
CA GLU A 26 17.83 10.61 -26.78
C GLU A 26 17.06 9.93 -27.93
N ARG A 27 16.79 8.62 -27.77
CA ARG A 27 15.50 8.13 -28.19
C ARG A 27 14.55 8.88 -27.29
N SER A 28 13.93 9.92 -27.84
CA SER A 28 12.61 10.32 -27.38
C SER A 28 11.74 9.08 -27.56
N TYR A 29 11.71 8.22 -26.56
CA TYR A 29 10.65 7.24 -26.44
C TYR A 29 9.40 8.10 -26.23
N SER A 30 8.69 8.40 -27.31
CA SER A 30 7.29 8.75 -27.16
C SER A 30 6.64 7.50 -26.58
N VAL A 31 6.45 7.49 -25.26
CA VAL A 31 5.56 6.52 -24.63
C VAL A 31 4.18 6.89 -25.12
N SER A 32 3.72 6.23 -26.19
CA SER A 32 2.32 6.24 -26.53
C SER A 32 1.62 5.43 -25.44
N THR A 33 0.91 6.13 -24.57
CA THR A 33 -0.08 5.52 -23.68
C THR A 33 -0.95 4.56 -24.49
N PRO A 34 -1.30 3.37 -23.97
CA PRO A 34 -2.28 2.51 -24.62
C PRO A 34 -3.50 3.36 -24.97
N HIS A 35 -3.91 3.33 -26.24
CA HIS A 35 -5.11 4.03 -26.67
C HIS A 35 -6.30 3.35 -25.98
N SER A 36 -6.78 3.94 -24.89
CA SER A 36 -8.08 3.59 -24.32
C SER A 36 -9.12 4.14 -25.30
N GLU A 37 -9.75 3.26 -26.07
CA GLU A 37 -10.86 3.62 -26.99
C GLU A 37 -12.16 3.94 -26.22
N VAL A 38 -12.08 4.69 -25.12
CA VAL A 38 -13.26 5.17 -24.40
C VAL A 38 -13.18 6.69 -24.31
N TYR A 39 -13.93 7.33 -25.19
CA TYR A 39 -14.08 8.77 -25.31
C TYR A 39 -14.92 9.29 -24.12
N TRP A 40 -14.26 9.70 -23.04
CA TRP A 40 -14.83 10.63 -22.07
C TRP A 40 -13.80 11.72 -21.79
N GLU A 41 -14.09 12.96 -22.22
CA GLU A 41 -13.46 14.14 -21.64
C GLU A 41 -13.85 14.17 -20.15
N ASN A 42 -12.91 13.81 -19.27
CA ASN A 42 -12.92 14.26 -17.88
C ASN A 42 -11.52 14.81 -17.60
N GLU A 43 -11.48 16.07 -17.16
CA GLU A 43 -10.30 16.73 -16.61
C GLU A 43 -9.90 16.14 -15.24
N GLY A 44 -9.71 14.82 -15.17
CA GLY A 44 -9.26 14.14 -13.95
C GLY A 44 -9.26 12.63 -14.11
N ALA A 45 -8.07 12.04 -14.24
CA ALA A 45 -7.87 10.60 -14.08
C ALA A 45 -8.09 10.14 -12.62
N ASP A 46 -8.36 11.08 -11.70
CA ASP A 46 -8.43 10.89 -10.25
C ASP A 46 -9.87 10.76 -9.72
N THR A 47 -10.86 10.56 -10.61
CA THR A 47 -12.27 10.41 -10.23
C THR A 47 -12.73 8.96 -10.36
N LEU A 48 -13.03 8.34 -9.22
CA LEU A 48 -13.55 6.98 -9.12
C LEU A 48 -15.06 6.97 -9.35
N ARG A 49 -15.57 5.85 -9.86
CA ARG A 49 -17.00 5.63 -10.10
C ARG A 49 -17.51 4.53 -9.17
N ALA A 50 -18.66 4.74 -8.56
CA ALA A 50 -19.38 3.73 -7.79
C ALA A 50 -20.82 3.62 -8.28
N ASP A 51 -21.26 2.41 -8.62
CA ASP A 51 -22.65 2.12 -9.02
C ASP A 51 -23.44 1.46 -7.87
N SER A 52 -22.74 0.92 -6.87
CA SER A 52 -23.31 0.26 -5.70
C SER A 52 -22.56 0.60 -4.41
N TYR A 53 -23.14 0.24 -3.26
CA TYR A 53 -22.49 0.35 -1.95
C TYR A 53 -21.12 -0.33 -1.90
N GLN A 54 -21.00 -1.54 -2.47
CA GLN A 54 -19.75 -2.28 -2.49
C GLN A 54 -18.71 -1.64 -3.42
N ASP A 55 -19.13 -1.07 -4.55
CA ASP A 55 -18.21 -0.32 -5.41
C ASP A 55 -17.68 0.94 -4.70
N LEU A 56 -18.50 1.58 -3.87
CA LEU A 56 -18.11 2.73 -3.08
C LEU A 56 -17.07 2.36 -2.01
N VAL A 57 -17.30 1.28 -1.26
CA VAL A 57 -16.32 0.75 -0.30
C VAL A 57 -15.02 0.40 -1.01
N ASN A 58 -15.08 -0.29 -2.16
CA ASN A 58 -13.89 -0.64 -2.95
C ASN A 58 -13.15 0.58 -3.48
N ALA A 59 -13.86 1.62 -3.92
CA ALA A 59 -13.25 2.87 -4.36
C ALA A 59 -12.47 3.54 -3.21
N LEU A 60 -13.05 3.60 -2.01
CA LEU A 60 -12.37 4.10 -0.82
C LEU A 60 -11.14 3.25 -0.45
N LEU A 61 -11.24 1.92 -0.53
CA LEU A 61 -10.12 1.01 -0.27
C LEU A 61 -9.00 1.15 -1.32
N LEU A 62 -9.33 1.49 -2.57
CA LEU A 62 -8.35 1.79 -3.60
C LEU A 62 -7.56 3.05 -3.23
N LEU A 63 -8.24 4.13 -2.84
CA LEU A 63 -7.59 5.37 -2.38
C LEU A 63 -6.66 5.09 -1.19
N LEU A 64 -7.11 4.27 -0.24
CA LEU A 64 -6.28 3.85 0.88
C LEU A 64 -5.08 3.01 0.44
N GLY A 65 -5.27 2.08 -0.51
CA GLY A 65 -4.21 1.26 -1.08
C GLY A 65 -3.11 2.09 -1.74
N GLU A 66 -3.46 3.23 -2.32
CA GLU A 66 -2.54 4.21 -2.93
C GLU A 66 -1.97 5.22 -1.92
N HIS A 67 -2.44 5.20 -0.67
CA HIS A 67 -2.10 6.17 0.37
C HIS A 67 -2.46 7.62 -0.03
N SER A 68 -3.55 7.78 -0.77
CA SER A 68 -4.03 9.08 -1.25
C SER A 68 -4.66 9.88 -0.12
N GLU A 69 -4.30 11.16 0.03
CA GLU A 69 -4.87 12.06 1.06
C GLU A 69 -6.25 12.60 0.66
N GLU A 70 -6.49 12.77 -0.65
CA GLU A 70 -7.74 13.26 -1.20
C GLU A 70 -8.16 12.39 -2.39
N GLY A 71 -9.46 12.28 -2.63
CA GLY A 71 -10.01 11.57 -3.78
C GLY A 71 -11.43 12.00 -4.11
N VAL A 72 -11.86 11.77 -5.36
CA VAL A 72 -13.22 12.09 -5.80
C VAL A 72 -13.93 10.81 -6.21
N VAL A 73 -15.13 10.57 -5.68
CA VAL A 73 -15.96 9.42 -6.02
C VAL A 73 -17.31 9.90 -6.51
N ARG A 74 -17.70 9.48 -7.72
CA ARG A 74 -19.03 9.74 -8.29
C ARG A 74 -19.90 8.52 -8.14
N ILE A 75 -21.01 8.69 -7.43
CA ILE A 75 -21.99 7.66 -7.15
C ILE A 75 -23.15 7.79 -8.12
N TYR A 76 -23.40 6.73 -8.88
CA TYR A 76 -24.51 6.60 -9.83
C TYR A 76 -25.49 5.55 -9.32
N SER A 77 -26.23 5.89 -8.27
CA SER A 77 -27.22 5.00 -7.68
C SER A 77 -28.61 5.61 -7.72
N GLU A 78 -29.63 4.75 -7.83
CA GLU A 78 -31.04 5.11 -7.64
C GLU A 78 -31.44 5.16 -6.16
N GLU A 79 -30.57 4.63 -5.27
CA GLU A 79 -30.73 4.63 -3.83
C GLU A 79 -30.20 5.93 -3.20
N ASP A 80 -30.40 6.09 -1.89
CA ASP A 80 -29.91 7.26 -1.15
C ASP A 80 -28.38 7.28 -1.09
N ALA A 81 -27.78 8.00 -2.05
CA ALA A 81 -26.33 8.10 -2.20
C ALA A 81 -25.63 8.74 -0.99
N ALA A 82 -26.30 9.66 -0.29
CA ALA A 82 -25.75 10.30 0.91
C ALA A 82 -25.66 9.31 2.06
N ALA A 83 -26.73 8.54 2.30
CA ALA A 83 -26.73 7.50 3.33
C ALA A 83 -25.68 6.40 3.04
N MET A 84 -25.56 5.99 1.77
CA MET A 84 -24.52 5.04 1.37
C MET A 84 -23.11 5.59 1.60
N ALA A 85 -22.86 6.87 1.29
CA ALA A 85 -21.57 7.52 1.50
C ALA A 85 -21.18 7.55 2.98
N GLU A 86 -22.11 7.94 3.86
CA GLU A 86 -21.89 7.92 5.31
C GLU A 86 -21.56 6.52 5.81
N GLN A 87 -22.37 5.52 5.42
CA GLN A 87 -22.19 4.15 5.87
C GLN A 87 -20.89 3.54 5.34
N ALA A 88 -20.53 3.78 4.08
CA ALA A 88 -19.30 3.27 3.48
C ALA A 88 -18.06 3.89 4.13
N CYS A 89 -18.08 5.19 4.42
CA CYS A 89 -16.98 5.85 5.14
C CYS A 89 -16.78 5.22 6.52
N LYS A 90 -17.88 4.97 7.25
CA LYS A 90 -17.84 4.32 8.56
C LYS A 90 -17.31 2.89 8.47
N GLU A 91 -17.82 2.07 7.55
CA GLU A 91 -17.36 0.69 7.34
C GLU A 91 -15.86 0.64 7.01
N VAL A 92 -15.39 1.52 6.12
CA VAL A 92 -13.97 1.58 5.77
C VAL A 92 -13.11 1.98 6.97
N GLN A 93 -13.55 2.96 7.77
CA GLN A 93 -12.78 3.42 8.92
C GLN A 93 -12.76 2.40 10.08
N GLU A 94 -13.90 1.79 10.40
CA GLU A 94 -14.07 1.01 11.63
C GLU A 94 -14.01 -0.50 11.40
N GLU A 95 -14.54 -1.00 10.29
CA GLU A 95 -14.74 -2.43 10.05
C GLU A 95 -13.69 -3.02 9.08
N THR A 96 -13.13 -2.20 8.19
CA THR A 96 -12.08 -2.68 7.30
C THR A 96 -10.73 -2.66 8.00
N ALA A 97 -10.03 -3.81 7.98
CA ALA A 97 -8.70 -3.94 8.61
C ALA A 97 -7.69 -2.89 8.14
N LEU A 98 -7.70 -2.57 6.84
CA LEU A 98 -6.77 -1.59 6.26
C LEU A 98 -7.10 -0.15 6.69
N GLY A 99 -8.38 0.24 6.68
CA GLY A 99 -8.78 1.57 7.15
C GLY A 99 -8.58 1.74 8.65
N ALA A 100 -9.00 0.75 9.46
CA ALA A 100 -8.78 0.76 10.90
C ALA A 100 -7.29 0.77 11.29
N TYR A 101 -6.41 0.23 10.43
CA TYR A 101 -4.96 0.26 10.63
C TYR A 101 -4.31 1.60 10.25
N LEU A 102 -4.73 2.21 9.15
CA LEU A 102 -4.05 3.34 8.54
C LEU A 102 -4.64 4.71 8.88
N LEU A 103 -5.96 4.78 9.06
CA LEU A 103 -6.68 6.04 9.21
C LEU A 103 -6.73 6.52 10.66
N ASP A 104 -6.58 7.84 10.80
CA ASP A 104 -7.03 8.60 11.97
C ASP A 104 -8.50 9.02 11.78
N TYR A 105 -8.83 9.56 10.60
CA TYR A 105 -10.18 9.94 10.23
C TYR A 105 -10.42 9.84 8.72
N ILE A 106 -11.68 9.60 8.34
CA ILE A 106 -12.19 9.87 6.99
C ILE A 106 -13.23 10.97 7.10
N SER A 107 -13.15 11.95 6.20
CA SER A 107 -14.17 13.01 6.08
C SER A 107 -14.49 13.21 4.62
N TYR A 108 -15.69 13.68 4.33
CA TYR A 108 -16.07 13.98 2.95
C TYR A 108 -16.93 15.24 2.87
N THR A 109 -16.91 15.85 1.69
CA THR A 109 -17.87 16.87 1.30
C THR A 109 -18.62 16.37 0.09
N ASP A 110 -19.93 16.58 0.09
CA ASP A 110 -20.79 16.10 -0.97
C ASP A 110 -21.40 17.21 -1.82
N THR A 111 -21.72 16.85 -3.05
CA THR A 111 -22.47 17.69 -3.99
C THR A 111 -23.44 16.83 -4.77
N GLN A 112 -24.74 17.10 -4.61
CA GLN A 112 -25.79 16.44 -5.38
C GLN A 112 -25.91 17.09 -6.76
N GLU A 113 -25.49 16.35 -7.78
CA GLU A 113 -25.72 16.70 -9.18
C GLU A 113 -26.99 16.05 -9.72
N ARG A 114 -27.47 16.51 -10.89
CA ARG A 114 -28.71 15.97 -11.49
C ARG A 114 -28.60 14.51 -11.93
N ALA A 115 -27.40 14.05 -12.25
CA ALA A 115 -27.16 12.72 -12.84
C ALA A 115 -26.35 11.78 -11.94
N TYR A 116 -25.73 12.31 -10.89
CA TYR A 116 -24.89 11.57 -9.94
C TYR A 116 -24.75 12.34 -8.64
N TYR A 117 -24.22 11.67 -7.62
CA TYR A 117 -23.80 12.28 -6.37
C TYR A 117 -22.27 12.29 -6.34
N GLU A 118 -21.65 13.46 -6.19
CA GLU A 118 -20.20 13.60 -6.14
C GLU A 118 -19.75 13.73 -4.68
N MET A 119 -18.79 12.90 -4.29
CA MET A 119 -18.20 12.88 -2.97
C MET A 119 -16.70 13.18 -3.09
N HIS A 120 -16.25 14.25 -2.44
CA HIS A 120 -14.83 14.54 -2.25
C HIS A 120 -14.40 14.03 -0.89
N VAL A 121 -13.51 13.04 -0.89
CA VAL A 121 -13.03 12.36 0.30
C VAL A 121 -11.69 12.94 0.72
N ARG A 122 -11.51 13.09 2.03
CA ARG A 122 -10.23 13.40 2.68
C ARG A 122 -9.90 12.33 3.71
N LEU A 123 -8.70 11.78 3.58
CA LEU A 123 -8.17 10.68 4.37
C LEU A 123 -7.04 11.22 5.25
N GLY A 124 -7.27 11.27 6.56
CA GLY A 124 -6.23 11.59 7.53
C GLY A 124 -5.54 10.32 7.98
N TYR A 125 -4.24 10.18 7.71
CA TYR A 125 -3.48 8.99 8.06
C TYR A 125 -2.75 9.13 9.40
N ARG A 126 -2.80 8.06 10.20
CA ARG A 126 -1.98 7.92 11.42
C ARG A 126 -0.70 7.11 11.20
N ARG A 127 -0.60 6.45 10.05
CA ARG A 127 0.54 5.63 9.60
C ARG A 127 1.10 6.20 8.31
N THR A 128 2.39 6.07 8.08
CA THR A 128 3.00 6.56 6.83
C THR A 128 2.84 5.55 5.69
N ALA A 129 3.06 6.00 4.44
CA ALA A 129 3.07 5.14 3.27
C ALA A 129 4.13 4.02 3.38
N GLU A 130 5.27 4.28 4.02
CA GLU A 130 6.30 3.26 4.26
C GLU A 130 5.82 2.20 5.25
N GLU A 131 5.12 2.60 6.32
CA GLU A 131 4.53 1.66 7.27
C GLU A 131 3.44 0.81 6.63
N GLN A 132 2.65 1.40 5.71
CA GLN A 132 1.68 0.67 4.89
C GLN A 132 2.35 -0.34 3.95
N ALA A 133 3.40 0.06 3.24
CA ALA A 133 4.15 -0.82 2.35
C ALA A 133 4.86 -1.95 3.13
N GLY A 134 5.17 -1.71 4.41
CA GLY A 134 5.75 -2.68 5.33
C GLY A 134 4.76 -3.72 5.89
N ILE A 135 3.46 -3.66 5.56
CA ILE A 135 2.48 -4.64 6.01
C ILE A 135 2.80 -6.01 5.40
N VAL A 136 3.19 -6.96 6.25
CA VAL A 136 3.48 -8.34 5.84
C VAL A 136 2.17 -9.09 5.67
N THR A 137 1.99 -9.75 4.52
CA THR A 137 0.82 -10.63 4.31
C THR A 137 1.18 -12.07 4.66
N ALA A 138 0.40 -12.69 5.53
CA ALA A 138 0.56 -14.08 5.96
C ALA A 138 -0.75 -14.87 5.74
N THR A 139 -0.62 -16.13 5.35
CA THR A 139 -1.80 -16.98 5.08
C THR A 139 -2.55 -17.37 6.36
N SER A 140 -1.82 -17.58 7.46
CA SER A 140 -2.35 -18.08 8.74
C SER A 140 -1.64 -17.42 9.92
N THR A 141 -2.33 -17.35 11.06
CA THR A 141 -1.79 -16.87 12.34
C THR A 141 -0.63 -17.72 12.85
N GLU A 142 -0.48 -18.97 12.40
CA GLU A 142 0.65 -19.85 12.74
C GLU A 142 1.99 -19.35 12.22
N ALA A 143 2.00 -18.49 11.20
CA ALA A 143 3.23 -17.89 10.67
C ALA A 143 3.75 -16.73 11.55
N LEU A 144 2.93 -16.21 12.46
CA LEU A 144 3.27 -15.04 13.28
C LEU A 144 4.56 -15.24 14.09
N PRO A 145 4.79 -16.37 14.79
CA PRO A 145 6.01 -16.54 15.57
C PRO A 145 7.29 -16.45 14.74
N ASP A 146 7.30 -17.04 13.54
CA ASP A 146 8.47 -17.02 12.67
C ASP A 146 8.74 -15.63 12.09
N LEU A 147 7.68 -14.88 11.75
CA LEU A 147 7.80 -13.48 11.34
C LEU A 147 8.36 -12.59 12.46
N LEU A 148 7.92 -12.79 13.71
CA LEU A 148 8.44 -12.06 14.86
C LEU A 148 9.91 -12.38 15.12
N ARG A 149 10.31 -13.65 15.08
CA ARG A 149 11.71 -14.06 15.20
C ARG A 149 12.59 -13.43 14.13
N LEU A 150 12.11 -13.39 12.88
CA LEU A 150 12.84 -12.77 11.78
C LEU A 150 13.02 -11.26 12.03
N THR A 151 11.92 -10.57 12.35
CA THR A 151 11.91 -9.12 12.62
C THR A 151 12.85 -8.75 13.77
N ALA A 152 12.79 -9.50 14.87
CA ALA A 152 13.64 -9.26 16.04
C ALA A 152 15.13 -9.51 15.77
N ARG A 153 15.46 -10.47 14.88
CA ARG A 153 16.86 -10.73 14.46
C ARG A 153 17.39 -9.66 13.52
N GLU A 154 16.56 -9.19 12.59
CA GLU A 154 16.94 -8.12 11.66
C GLU A 154 17.09 -6.78 12.37
N GLY A 155 16.36 -6.56 13.48
CA GLY A 155 16.48 -5.39 14.34
C GLY A 155 16.14 -4.06 13.65
N ALA A 156 15.64 -4.11 12.42
CA ALA A 156 15.38 -2.95 11.57
C ALA A 156 14.04 -2.28 11.89
N LEU A 157 13.10 -3.01 12.49
CA LEU A 157 11.75 -2.54 12.76
C LEU A 157 11.45 -2.65 14.25
N SER A 158 11.05 -1.52 14.86
CA SER A 158 10.50 -1.48 16.22
C SER A 158 9.06 -2.02 16.30
N ARG A 159 8.42 -2.20 15.14
CA ARG A 159 7.03 -2.62 14.99
C ARG A 159 6.83 -3.41 13.70
N ILE A 160 5.98 -4.43 13.75
CA ILE A 160 5.55 -5.19 12.57
C ILE A 160 4.02 -5.22 12.49
N ALA A 161 3.47 -4.99 11.30
CA ALA A 161 2.06 -5.18 11.01
C ALA A 161 1.90 -6.40 10.09
N VAL A 162 1.08 -7.36 10.50
CA VAL A 162 0.84 -8.60 9.77
C VAL A 162 -0.65 -8.68 9.42
N ARG A 163 -0.94 -8.75 8.12
CA ARG A 163 -2.28 -9.00 7.59
C ARG A 163 -2.47 -10.50 7.37
N PHE A 164 -3.53 -11.06 7.93
CA PHE A 164 -3.86 -12.48 7.79
C PHE A 164 -4.96 -12.70 6.76
N THR A 165 -4.80 -13.70 5.90
CA THR A 165 -5.87 -14.16 5.00
C THR A 165 -6.87 -15.06 5.73
N TYR A 166 -6.39 -15.88 6.66
CA TYR A 166 -7.21 -16.73 7.51
C TYR A 166 -6.85 -16.51 8.98
N PHE A 167 -7.82 -16.03 9.74
CA PHE A 167 -7.68 -15.82 11.18
C PHE A 167 -8.25 -17.04 11.92
N THR A 168 -7.38 -17.87 12.48
CA THR A 168 -7.77 -19.14 13.13
C THR A 168 -7.52 -19.15 14.64
N ALA A 169 -6.66 -18.26 15.13
CA ALA A 169 -6.36 -18.10 16.56
C ALA A 169 -7.30 -17.06 17.19
N ASP A 170 -7.56 -17.16 18.49
CA ASP A 170 -8.19 -16.09 19.25
C ASP A 170 -7.16 -15.02 19.67
N ARG A 171 -7.65 -13.87 20.15
CA ARG A 171 -6.78 -12.76 20.56
C ARG A 171 -5.79 -13.15 21.67
N ASP A 172 -6.21 -14.01 22.58
CA ASP A 172 -5.37 -14.47 23.68
C ASP A 172 -4.30 -15.46 23.19
N GLY A 173 -4.63 -16.36 22.25
CA GLY A 173 -3.66 -17.22 21.58
C GLY A 173 -2.62 -16.45 20.78
N ILE A 174 -3.00 -15.35 20.11
CA ILE A 174 -2.03 -14.43 19.48
C ILE A 174 -1.09 -13.82 20.52
N ARG A 175 -1.63 -13.31 21.64
CA ARG A 175 -0.82 -12.71 22.72
C ARG A 175 0.14 -13.74 23.33
N ASP A 176 -0.31 -14.98 23.51
CA ASP A 176 0.50 -16.08 24.03
C ASP A 176 1.65 -16.43 23.07
N MET A 177 1.36 -16.49 21.76
CA MET A 177 2.39 -16.69 20.74
C MET A 177 3.44 -15.57 20.74
N VAL A 178 3.01 -14.32 20.80
CA VAL A 178 3.89 -13.14 20.83
C VAL A 178 4.79 -13.19 22.08
N ARG A 179 4.20 -13.45 23.26
CA ARG A 179 4.93 -13.58 24.52
C ARG A 179 5.96 -14.71 24.49
N SER A 180 5.60 -15.87 23.95
CA SER A 180 6.51 -17.01 23.80
C SER A 180 7.75 -16.66 22.94
N VAL A 181 7.55 -15.94 21.84
CA VAL A 181 8.67 -15.45 21.01
C VAL A 181 9.48 -14.39 21.73
N GLN A 182 8.85 -13.48 22.47
CA GLN A 182 9.55 -12.46 23.24
C GLN A 182 10.48 -13.09 24.29
N GLU A 183 10.01 -14.10 25.02
CA GLU A 183 10.83 -14.85 25.99
C GLU A 183 12.01 -15.59 25.34
N GLU A 184 11.83 -16.09 24.11
CA GLU A 184 12.89 -16.75 23.34
C GLU A 184 13.97 -15.77 22.86
N VAL A 185 13.55 -14.61 22.36
CA VAL A 185 14.44 -13.69 21.61
C VAL A 185 15.01 -12.56 22.47
N ASP A 186 14.26 -12.06 23.46
CA ASP A 186 14.66 -10.93 24.29
C ASP A 186 14.58 -11.26 25.79
N THR A 187 15.46 -12.14 26.28
CA THR A 187 15.47 -12.61 27.69
C THR A 187 15.68 -11.53 28.77
N GLY A 188 15.93 -10.28 28.38
CA GLY A 188 16.23 -9.16 29.29
C GLY A 188 15.25 -7.97 29.20
N PHE A 189 14.10 -8.14 28.55
CA PHE A 189 13.13 -7.05 28.37
C PHE A 189 12.51 -6.59 29.70
N THR A 190 12.17 -5.31 29.78
CA THR A 190 11.49 -4.70 30.95
C THR A 190 9.99 -4.57 30.77
N GLU A 191 9.50 -4.45 29.51
CA GLU A 191 8.09 -4.35 29.17
C GLU A 191 7.67 -5.36 28.08
N PRO A 192 6.48 -5.99 28.21
CA PRO A 192 5.98 -6.95 27.22
C PRO A 192 5.69 -6.27 25.89
N TRP A 193 5.88 -6.99 24.78
CA TRP A 193 5.52 -6.50 23.45
C TRP A 193 4.00 -6.23 23.37
N GLN A 194 3.64 -5.06 22.83
CA GLN A 194 2.22 -4.69 22.71
C GLN A 194 1.63 -5.29 21.44
N VAL A 195 0.40 -5.81 21.55
CA VAL A 195 -0.33 -6.43 20.45
C VAL A 195 -1.64 -5.68 20.24
N ASN A 196 -1.76 -5.04 19.08
CA ASN A 196 -2.96 -4.32 18.65
C ASN A 196 -3.65 -5.09 17.52
N PHE A 197 -4.98 -5.07 17.51
CA PHE A 197 -5.81 -5.79 16.54
C PHE A 197 -6.63 -4.76 15.75
N TYR A 198 -6.67 -4.91 14.43
CA TYR A 198 -7.38 -4.03 13.51
C TYR A 198 -8.20 -4.83 12.48
N PRO A 199 -9.52 -4.57 12.34
CA PRO A 199 -10.33 -3.70 13.20
C PRO A 199 -10.40 -4.21 14.65
N ASP A 200 -10.82 -3.37 15.60
CA ASP A 200 -11.06 -3.80 16.98
C ASP A 200 -12.44 -4.49 17.13
N THR A 201 -12.69 -5.47 16.27
CA THR A 201 -13.90 -6.30 16.26
C THR A 201 -13.51 -7.78 16.33
N ASP A 202 -14.48 -8.69 16.27
CA ASP A 202 -14.21 -10.13 16.26
C ASP A 202 -13.52 -10.58 14.95
N ASP A 203 -13.71 -9.83 13.85
CA ASP A 203 -13.16 -10.11 12.52
C ASP A 203 -11.85 -9.36 12.28
N VAL A 204 -10.80 -9.73 13.03
CA VAL A 204 -9.48 -9.08 12.90
C VAL A 204 -8.80 -9.48 11.58
N GLY A 205 -8.35 -8.47 10.82
CA GLY A 205 -7.59 -8.68 9.59
C GLY A 205 -6.10 -8.33 9.69
N ILE A 206 -5.72 -7.40 10.56
CA ILE A 206 -4.34 -6.95 10.77
C ILE A 206 -3.99 -7.01 12.26
N VAL A 207 -2.84 -7.59 12.58
CA VAL A 207 -2.24 -7.58 13.92
C VAL A 207 -0.95 -6.76 13.86
N GLU A 208 -0.87 -5.76 14.72
CA GLU A 208 0.34 -4.96 14.92
C GLU A 208 1.02 -5.41 16.21
N VAL A 209 2.31 -5.74 16.12
CA VAL A 209 3.14 -6.08 17.27
C VAL A 209 4.23 -5.04 17.41
N VAL A 210 4.26 -4.36 18.56
CA VAL A 210 5.28 -3.36 18.91
C VAL A 210 6.34 -4.04 19.77
N LEU A 211 7.55 -4.19 19.22
CA LEU A 211 8.67 -4.88 19.87
C LEU A 211 9.42 -3.96 20.84
N ARG A 212 9.53 -2.67 20.53
CA ARG A 212 10.12 -1.63 21.39
C ARG A 212 9.39 -0.32 21.15
N GLU A 213 8.96 0.37 22.20
CA GLU A 213 8.57 1.77 22.06
C GLU A 213 9.81 2.60 21.70
N ALA A 214 9.66 3.52 20.74
CA ALA A 214 10.72 4.41 20.28
C ALA A 214 10.87 5.62 21.20
#